data_AF-A0A7G8WM37-F1
#
_entry.id   AF-A0A7G8WM37-F1
#
_cell.length_a   1.000
_cell.length_b   1.000
_cell.length_c   1.000
_cell.angle_alpha   90.00
_cell.angle_beta   90.00
_cell.angle_gamma   90.00
#
_symmetry.space_group_name_H-M   'P 1'
#
loop_
_entity.id
_entity.type
_entity.pdbx_description
1 polymer ?
#
loop_
_entity_poly.entity_id
_entity_poly.type
_entity_poly.pdbx_seq_one_letter_code
_entity_poly.pdbx_strand_id
1 'polypeptide(L)'
;MNLDVQTIKSTATWVLIAVAVVGLVLAIIIKKIVGKIITLVLAALIVFFGWQQRSRVVDFANNVHSSTCASHPKFFGIDVTYPTCK
;
A
#
# COMPACT_ATOMS: atom_id res chain seq x y z
N MET A 1 45.68 -40.01 8.28
CA MET A 1 45.32 -39.55 6.92
C MET A 1 46.05 -38.24 6.68
N ASN A 2 47.15 -38.26 5.91
CA ASN A 2 47.82 -37.01 5.52
C ASN A 2 47.00 -36.39 4.40
N LEU A 3 46.17 -35.40 4.73
CA LEU A 3 45.46 -34.61 3.74
C LEU A 3 46.50 -33.76 3.01
N ASP A 4 46.69 -34.07 1.73
CA ASP A 4 47.63 -33.35 0.89
C ASP A 4 47.20 -31.87 0.76
N VAL A 5 48.16 -30.97 0.92
CA VAL A 5 47.93 -29.51 0.97
C VAL A 5 47.33 -29.01 -0.34
N GLN A 6 47.62 -29.67 -1.47
CA GLN A 6 47.01 -29.33 -2.76
C GLN A 6 45.53 -29.69 -2.82
N THR A 7 45.13 -30.77 -2.14
CA THR A 7 43.71 -31.16 -2.04
C THR A 7 42.93 -30.11 -1.26
N ILE A 8 43.46 -29.64 -0.12
CA ILE A 8 42.82 -28.59 0.69
C ILE A 8 42.66 -27.30 -0.12
N LYS A 9 43.72 -26.89 -0.84
CA LYS A 9 43.69 -25.68 -1.68
C LYS A 9 42.65 -25.77 -2.80
N SER A 10 42.59 -26.91 -3.48
CA SER A 10 41.61 -27.14 -4.55
C SER A 10 40.17 -27.09 -4.01
N THR A 11 39.87 -27.85 -2.96
CA THR A 11 38.54 -27.91 -2.36
C THR A 11 38.10 -26.56 -1.81
N ALA A 12 38.97 -25.82 -1.13
CA ALA A 12 38.64 -24.49 -0.59
C ALA A 12 38.24 -23.49 -1.70
N THR A 13 38.92 -23.56 -2.85
CA THR A 13 38.63 -22.68 -3.99
C THR A 13 37.24 -22.98 -4.57
N TRP A 14 36.89 -24.25 -4.73
CA TRP A 14 35.56 -24.67 -5.20
C TRP A 14 34.44 -24.32 -4.22
N VAL A 15 34.70 -24.41 -2.91
CA VAL A 15 33.73 -24.02 -1.88
C VAL A 15 33.45 -22.52 -1.93
N LEU A 16 34.47 -21.68 -2.09
CA LEU A 16 34.29 -20.22 -2.20
C LEU A 16 33.44 -19.85 -3.41
N ILE A 17 33.68 -20.49 -4.56
CA ILE A 17 32.88 -20.29 -5.77
C ILE A 17 31.42 -20.71 -5.53
N ALA A 18 31.21 -21.88 -4.92
CA ALA A 18 29.87 -22.37 -4.61
C ALA A 18 29.10 -21.40 -3.68
N VAL A 19 29.75 -20.88 -2.64
CA VAL A 19 29.15 -19.89 -1.72
C VAL A 19 28.80 -18.59 -2.45
N ALA A 20 29.67 -18.12 -3.34
CA ALA A 20 29.40 -16.92 -4.14
C ALA A 20 28.16 -17.10 -5.04
N VAL A 21 28.01 -18.27 -5.68
CA VAL A 21 26.85 -18.59 -6.52
C VAL A 21 25.57 -18.66 -5.67
N VAL A 22 25.60 -19.32 -4.52
CA VAL A 22 24.45 -19.41 -3.61
C VAL A 22 24.04 -18.02 -3.11
N GLY A 23 25.01 -17.17 -2.74
CA GLY A 23 24.74 -15.78 -2.34
C GLY A 23 24.06 -14.96 -3.43
N LEU A 24 24.49 -15.13 -4.68
CA LEU A 24 23.87 -14.46 -5.83
C LEU A 24 22.41 -14.90 -6.04
N VAL A 25 22.15 -16.21 -5.95
CA VAL A 25 20.79 -16.76 -6.10
C VAL A 25 19.87 -16.23 -5.00
N LEU A 26 20.34 -16.20 -3.75
CA LEU A 26 19.58 -15.63 -2.62
C LEU A 26 19.27 -14.15 -2.84
N ALA A 27 20.22 -13.36 -3.32
CA ALA A 27 20.01 -11.93 -3.61
C ALA A 27 18.90 -11.70 -4.66
N ILE A 28 18.83 -12.55 -5.69
CA ILE A 28 17.77 -12.50 -6.71
C ILE A 28 16.40 -12.85 -6.11
N ILE A 29 16.34 -13.86 -5.24
CA ILE A 29 15.11 -14.26 -4.56
C ILE A 29 14.59 -13.13 -3.66
N ILE A 30 15.48 -12.49 -2.89
CA ILE A 30 15.14 -11.35 -2.03
C ILE A 30 14.55 -10.21 -2.88
N LYS A 31 15.17 -9.85 -4.01
CA LYS A 31 14.61 -8.83 -4.92
C LYS A 31 13.20 -9.17 -5.40
N LYS A 32 12.92 -10.43 -5.72
CA LYS A 32 11.57 -10.87 -6.14
C LYS A 32 10.54 -10.79 -5.02
N ILE A 33 10.94 -11.04 -3.77
CA ILE A 33 10.06 -10.96 -2.60
C ILE A 33 9.73 -9.50 -2.29
N VAL A 34 10.74 -8.62 -2.30
CA VAL A 34 10.57 -7.19 -2.02
C VAL A 34 9.60 -6.54 -3.01
N GLY A 35 9.68 -6.88 -4.31
CA GLY A 35 8.74 -6.37 -5.30
C GLY A 35 7.28 -6.71 -4.99
N LYS A 36 7.00 -7.96 -4.57
CA LYS A 36 5.65 -8.40 -4.20
C LYS A 36 5.12 -7.66 -2.97
N ILE A 37 5.98 -7.41 -1.99
CA ILE A 37 5.61 -6.70 -0.76
C ILE A 37 5.27 -5.25 -1.08
N ILE A 38 6.09 -4.58 -1.89
CA ILE A 38 5.82 -3.19 -2.31
C ILE A 38 4.48 -3.09 -3.03
N THR A 39 4.16 -4.02 -3.94
CA THR A 39 2.86 -4.03 -4.62
C THR A 39 1.69 -4.25 -3.66
N LEU A 40 1.85 -5.11 -2.66
CA LEU A 40 0.81 -5.35 -1.66
C LEU A 40 0.57 -4.12 -0.79
N VAL A 41 1.64 -3.46 -0.36
CA VAL A 41 1.58 -2.21 0.41
C VAL A 41 0.93 -1.10 -0.42
N LEU A 42 1.32 -0.94 -1.69
CA LEU A 42 0.69 0.03 -2.60
C LEU A 42 -0.81 -0.20 -2.75
N ALA A 43 -1.24 -1.44 -2.93
CA ALA A 43 -2.66 -1.78 -3.01
C ALA A 43 -3.41 -1.41 -1.72
N ALA A 44 -2.83 -1.71 -0.56
CA ALA A 44 -3.41 -1.34 0.73
C ALA A 44 -3.53 0.18 0.90
N LEU A 45 -2.50 0.94 0.50
CA LEU A 45 -2.51 2.40 0.52
C LEU A 45 -3.61 2.96 -0.39
N ILE A 46 -3.77 2.45 -1.61
CA ILE A 46 -4.82 2.91 -2.53
C ILE A 46 -6.20 2.72 -1.93
N VAL A 47 -6.48 1.55 -1.35
CA VAL A 47 -7.76 1.29 -0.66
C VAL A 47 -7.97 2.25 0.50
N PHE A 48 -6.93 2.48 1.30
CA PHE A 48 -6.98 3.40 2.44
C PHE A 48 -7.25 4.85 2.01
N PHE A 49 -6.56 5.34 0.98
CA PHE A 49 -6.81 6.68 0.42
C PHE A 49 -8.21 6.78 -0.20
N GLY A 50 -8.68 5.76 -0.89
CA GLY A 50 -10.05 5.70 -1.40
C GLY A 50 -11.08 5.79 -0.28
N TRP A 51 -10.84 5.11 0.85
CA TRP A 51 -11.70 5.20 2.03
C TRP A 51 -11.70 6.60 2.64
N GLN A 52 -10.53 7.24 2.76
CA GLN A 52 -10.45 8.62 3.25
C GLN A 52 -11.17 9.60 2.32
N GLN A 53 -11.03 9.46 1.01
CA GLN A 53 -11.76 10.28 0.04
C GLN A 53 -13.26 10.09 0.18
N ARG A 54 -13.73 8.84 0.31
CA ARG A 54 -15.14 8.52 0.55
C ARG A 54 -15.66 9.21 1.80
N SER A 55 -14.96 9.11 2.94
CA SER A 55 -15.35 9.77 4.19
C SER A 55 -15.47 11.29 4.01
N ARG A 56 -14.49 11.94 3.37
CA ARG A 56 -14.54 13.40 3.12
C ARG A 56 -15.72 13.82 2.26
N VAL A 57 -16.06 13.03 1.23
CA VAL A 57 -17.22 13.31 0.37
C VAL A 57 -18.52 13.15 1.15
N VAL A 58 -18.64 12.12 1.99
CA VAL A 58 -19.81 11.90 2.84
C VAL A 58 -19.96 13.04 3.86
N ASP A 59 -18.88 13.44 4.52
CA ASP A 59 -18.88 14.53 5.48
C ASP A 59 -19.24 15.87 4.83
N PHE A 60 -18.74 16.13 3.62
CA PHE A 60 -19.14 17.30 2.85
C PHE A 60 -20.63 17.29 2.51
N ALA A 61 -21.15 16.16 2.01
CA ALA A 61 -22.57 16.03 1.69
C ALA A 61 -23.47 16.24 2.91
N ASN A 62 -23.08 15.70 4.07
CA ASN A 62 -23.81 15.87 5.32
C ASN A 62 -23.82 17.34 5.79
N ASN A 63 -22.70 18.05 5.67
CA ASN A 63 -22.61 19.47 6.03
C ASN A 63 -23.43 20.38 5.09
N VAL A 64 -23.43 20.08 3.79
CA VAL A 64 -24.28 20.81 2.83
C VAL A 64 -25.75 20.53 3.09
N HIS A 65 -26.11 19.28 3.36
CA HIS A 65 -27.48 18.91 3.71
C HIS A 65 -27.95 19.64 4.97
N SER A 66 -27.17 19.61 6.06
CA SER A 66 -27.54 20.27 7.32
C SER A 66 -27.68 21.79 7.17
N SER A 67 -26.75 22.44 6.45
CA SER A 67 -26.82 23.88 6.20
C SER A 67 -27.99 24.28 5.29
N THR A 68 -28.31 23.45 4.30
CA THR A 68 -29.46 23.67 3.40
C THR A 68 -30.78 23.46 4.13
N CYS A 69 -30.87 22.47 5.01
CA CYS A 69 -32.07 22.22 5.82
C CYS A 69 -32.27 23.26 6.94
N ALA A 70 -31.20 23.88 7.44
CA ALA A 70 -31.29 24.98 8.39
C ALA A 70 -31.68 26.31 7.74
N SER A 71 -31.51 26.44 6.42
CA SER A 71 -31.88 27.64 5.68
C SER A 71 -33.34 27.53 5.23
N HIS A 72 -34.18 28.45 5.71
CA HIS A 72 -35.56 28.62 5.26
C HIS A 72 -35.66 29.89 4.41
N PRO A 73 -35.26 29.85 3.13
CA PRO A 73 -35.47 30.97 2.23
C PRO A 73 -36.97 31.16 1.99
N LYS A 74 -37.41 32.43 1.99
CA LYS A 74 -38.79 32.79 1.65
C LYS A 74 -38.89 33.11 0.16
N PHE A 75 -39.83 32.48 -0.53
CA PHE A 75 -40.22 32.86 -1.89
C PHE A 75 -41.63 33.44 -1.83
N PHE A 76 -41.80 34.73 -2.15
CA PHE A 76 -43.08 35.45 -2.02
C PHE A 76 -43.75 35.33 -0.62
N GLY A 77 -42.94 35.36 0.44
CA GLY A 77 -43.43 35.27 1.83
C GLY A 77 -43.79 33.86 2.31
N ILE A 78 -43.70 32.86 1.44
CA ILE A 78 -43.91 31.45 1.75
C ILE A 78 -42.55 30.83 2.07
N ASP A 79 -42.44 30.17 3.22
CA ASP A 79 -41.24 29.40 3.59
C ASP A 79 -41.13 28.18 2.68
N VAL A 80 -40.13 28.16 1.81
CA VAL A 80 -39.85 27.02 0.94
C VAL A 80 -38.74 26.19 1.56
N THR A 81 -38.98 24.90 1.74
CA THR A 81 -38.02 23.97 2.35
C THR A 81 -37.59 22.95 1.32
N TYR A 82 -36.31 22.58 1.33
CA TYR A 82 -35.78 21.59 0.40
C TYR A 82 -36.42 20.21 0.66
N PRO A 83 -36.86 19.46 -0.37
CA PRO A 83 -37.77 18.33 -0.21
C PRO A 83 -37.17 17.11 0.54
N THR A 84 -35.85 17.01 0.63
CA THR A 84 -35.18 15.96 1.41
C THR A 84 -34.94 16.35 2.88
N CYS A 85 -35.27 17.56 3.29
CA CYS A 85 -35.11 18.09 4.66
C CYS A 85 -36.36 17.87 5.53
N LYS A 86 -37.06 16.76 5.30
CA LYS A 86 -38.37 16.47 5.89
C LYS A 86 -38.25 15.93 7.31
#